data_AF-A0A0Q0UM29-F1
#
_entry.id   AF-A0A0Q0UM29-F1
#
_cell.length_a   1.000
_cell.length_b   1.000
_cell.length_c   1.000
_cell.angle_alpha   90.00
_cell.angle_beta   90.00
_cell.angle_gamma   90.00
#
_symmetry.space_group_name_H-M   'P 1'
#
loop_
_entity.id
_entity.type
_entity.pdbx_description
1 polymer ?
#
loop_
_entity_poly.entity_id
_entity_poly.type
_entity_poly.pdbx_seq_one_letter_code
_entity_poly.pdbx_strand_id
1 'polypeptide(L)'
;MSKTRVIAVHDHPRGAGRIEFDIDFATGTIDGLVVDPAHEAYVRSVLNDLSAHPDEPAHFAWQQSYPAPDPMHVPKSMAWQLMAIGWTLEGELAKYPPPEADPLPDGALS
;
A
#
# COMPACT_ATOMS: atom_id res chain seq x y z
N MET A 1 5.77 -5.30 21.49
CA MET A 1 5.99 -4.37 20.36
C MET A 1 4.64 -3.79 19.98
N SER A 2 4.58 -2.53 19.53
CA SER A 2 3.31 -1.88 19.18
C SER A 2 2.96 -2.25 17.74
N LYS A 3 1.84 -2.95 17.55
CA LYS A 3 1.25 -3.15 16.22
C LYS A 3 0.66 -1.83 15.74
N THR A 4 0.68 -1.62 14.42
CA THR A 4 0.03 -0.48 13.77
C THR A 4 -1.23 -0.97 13.07
N ARG A 5 -2.37 -0.33 13.34
CA ARG A 5 -3.60 -0.59 12.60
C ARG A 5 -3.50 0.09 11.24
N VAL A 6 -3.59 -0.71 10.18
CA VAL A 6 -3.77 -0.23 8.82
C VAL A 6 -5.26 -0.21 8.52
N ILE A 7 -5.72 0.94 8.02
CA ILE A 7 -7.08 1.12 7.55
C ILE A 7 -6.96 1.77 6.18
N ALA A 8 -7.47 1.07 5.16
CA ALA A 8 -7.53 1.61 3.82
C ALA A 8 -8.95 1.46 3.27
N VAL A 9 -9.42 2.52 2.65
CA VAL A 9 -10.74 2.59 2.02
C VAL A 9 -10.57 2.90 0.55
N HIS A 10 -11.35 2.23 -0.27
CA HIS A 10 -11.38 2.43 -1.71
C HIS A 10 -12.81 2.73 -2.10
N ASP A 11 -13.07 3.93 -2.60
CA ASP A 11 -14.37 4.29 -3.15
C ASP A 11 -14.26 4.23 -4.68
N HIS A 12 -14.68 3.10 -5.25
CA HIS A 12 -14.57 2.83 -6.69
C HIS A 12 -15.97 2.61 -7.30
N PRO A 13 -16.22 3.00 -8.56
CA PRO A 13 -17.50 2.77 -9.24
C PRO A 13 -17.92 1.30 -9.35
N ARG A 14 -17.02 0.36 -9.08
CA ARG A 14 -17.26 -1.09 -9.08
C ARG A 14 -17.53 -1.67 -7.69
N GLY A 15 -17.54 -0.83 -6.65
CA GLY A 15 -17.77 -1.21 -5.26
C GLY A 15 -16.85 -0.44 -4.31
N ALA A 16 -17.41 0.04 -3.20
CA ALA A 16 -16.62 0.54 -2.08
C ALA A 16 -15.99 -0.66 -1.34
N GLY A 17 -14.68 -0.62 -1.12
CA GLY A 17 -13.92 -1.63 -0.39
C GLY A 17 -13.28 -1.03 0.85
N ARG A 18 -13.26 -1.77 1.96
CA ARG A 18 -12.53 -1.41 3.17
C ARG A 18 -11.69 -2.58 3.60
N ILE A 19 -10.41 -2.31 3.87
CA ILE A 19 -9.49 -3.26 4.46
C ILE A 19 -8.99 -2.70 5.78
N GLU A 20 -8.95 -3.58 6.78
CA GLU A 20 -8.33 -3.27 8.03
C GLU A 20 -7.51 -4.45 8.53
N PHE A 21 -6.30 -4.21 9.01
CA PHE A 21 -5.47 -5.24 9.63
C PHE A 21 -4.46 -4.60 10.57
N ASP A 22 -3.94 -5.39 11.50
CA ASP A 22 -2.83 -4.99 12.35
C ASP A 22 -1.52 -5.54 11.78
N ILE A 23 -0.49 -4.70 11.70
CA ILE A 23 0.85 -5.12 11.29
C ILE A 23 1.90 -4.78 12.35
N ASP A 24 2.80 -5.73 12.60
CA ASP A 24 4.06 -5.47 13.28
C ASP A 24 5.15 -5.22 12.22
N PHE A 25 5.50 -3.95 11.99
CA PHE A 25 6.52 -3.58 11.00
C PHE A 25 7.93 -4.08 11.36
N ALA A 26 8.21 -4.47 12.60
CA ALA A 26 9.50 -5.06 12.93
C ALA A 26 9.62 -6.49 12.36
N THR A 27 8.50 -7.22 12.30
CA THR A 27 8.48 -8.64 11.88
C THR A 27 7.75 -8.90 10.58
N GLY A 28 7.01 -7.93 10.04
CA GLY A 28 6.12 -8.08 8.88
C GLY A 28 4.86 -8.89 9.17
N THR A 29 4.57 -9.20 10.45
CA THR A 29 3.43 -10.06 10.80
C THR A 29 2.11 -9.30 10.70
N ILE A 30 1.16 -9.83 9.92
CA ILE A 30 -0.20 -9.30 9.76
C ILE A 30 -1.19 -10.15 10.55
N ASP A 31 -2.07 -9.49 11.32
CA ASP A 31 -3.17 -10.11 12.06
C ASP A 31 -4.48 -9.34 11.88
N GLY A 32 -5.61 -9.98 12.23
CA GLY A 32 -6.90 -9.28 12.37
C GLY A 32 -7.42 -8.64 11.08
N LEU A 33 -7.19 -9.29 9.93
CA LEU A 33 -7.70 -8.87 8.63
C LEU A 33 -9.23 -8.85 8.62
N VAL A 34 -9.80 -7.68 8.39
CA VAL A 34 -11.23 -7.42 8.19
C VAL A 34 -11.42 -6.86 6.79
N VAL A 35 -12.21 -7.54 5.99
CA VAL A 35 -12.52 -7.18 4.60
C VAL A 35 -13.91 -7.72 4.26
N ASP A 36 -14.60 -7.07 3.32
CA ASP A 36 -15.80 -7.63 2.71
C ASP A 36 -15.47 -8.99 2.05
N PRO A 37 -16.22 -10.07 2.34
CA PRO A 37 -16.01 -11.38 1.73
C PRO A 37 -15.92 -11.36 0.19
N ALA A 38 -16.64 -10.46 -0.48
CA ALA A 38 -16.59 -10.32 -1.93
C ALA A 38 -15.22 -9.85 -2.46
N HIS A 39 -14.43 -9.18 -1.62
CA HIS A 39 -13.13 -8.60 -1.97
C HIS A 39 -11.95 -9.34 -1.31
N GLU A 40 -12.20 -10.31 -0.44
CA GLU A 40 -11.16 -10.97 0.36
C GLU A 40 -10.06 -11.61 -0.51
N ALA A 41 -10.41 -12.29 -1.60
CA ALA A 41 -9.44 -12.91 -2.49
C ALA A 41 -8.49 -11.90 -3.14
N TYR A 42 -9.04 -10.76 -3.59
CA TYR A 42 -8.26 -9.67 -4.18
C TYR A 42 -7.38 -8.98 -3.12
N VAL A 43 -7.90 -8.75 -1.93
CA VAL A 43 -7.10 -8.13 -0.85
C VAL A 43 -5.97 -9.04 -0.41
N ARG A 44 -6.22 -10.35 -0.31
CA ARG A 44 -5.15 -11.32 -0.03
C ARG A 44 -4.11 -11.37 -1.13
N SER A 45 -4.49 -11.26 -2.41
CA SER A 45 -3.50 -11.19 -3.49
C SER A 45 -2.64 -9.93 -3.36
N VAL A 46 -3.25 -8.77 -3.11
CA VAL A 46 -2.52 -7.51 -2.86
C VAL A 46 -1.53 -7.66 -1.69
N LEU A 47 -1.96 -8.20 -0.54
CA LEU A 47 -1.08 -8.39 0.61
C LEU A 47 0.06 -9.38 0.32
N ASN A 48 -0.20 -10.43 -0.46
CA ASN A 48 0.82 -11.35 -0.91
C ASN A 48 1.80 -10.67 -1.86
N ASP A 49 1.33 -9.88 -2.82
CA ASP A 49 2.17 -9.16 -3.78
C ASP A 49 3.07 -8.14 -3.06
N LEU A 50 2.52 -7.39 -2.09
CA LEU A 50 3.29 -6.49 -1.20
C LEU A 50 4.43 -7.21 -0.47
N SER A 51 4.25 -8.50 -0.13
CA SER A 51 5.26 -9.31 0.56
C SER A 51 6.25 -10.00 -0.38
N ALA A 52 5.86 -10.24 -1.63
CA ALA A 52 6.61 -11.08 -2.56
C ALA A 52 7.46 -10.29 -3.56
N HIS A 53 7.05 -9.06 -3.89
CA HIS A 53 7.61 -8.31 -5.01
C HIS A 53 7.82 -6.81 -4.68
N PRO A 54 8.74 -6.46 -3.76
CA PRO A 54 9.09 -5.05 -3.49
C PRO A 54 9.78 -4.35 -4.69
N ASP A 55 10.19 -5.13 -5.69
CA ASP A 55 11.00 -4.76 -6.86
C ASP A 55 10.21 -4.66 -8.18
N GLU A 56 8.90 -4.89 -8.16
CA GLU A 56 8.03 -4.72 -9.33
C GLU A 56 8.01 -3.26 -9.84
N PRO A 57 7.74 -3.03 -11.14
CA PRO A 57 8.12 -1.81 -11.86
C PRO A 57 7.74 -0.54 -11.12
N ALA A 58 8.72 0.36 -11.02
CA ALA A 58 8.69 1.55 -10.19
C ALA A 58 7.43 2.41 -10.44
N HIS A 59 6.47 2.28 -9.54
CA HIS A 59 5.43 3.29 -9.40
C HIS A 59 5.99 4.54 -8.71
N PHE A 60 7.09 4.40 -7.97
CA PHE A 60 7.74 5.47 -7.23
C PHE A 60 9.27 5.44 -7.31
N ALA A 61 9.90 6.62 -7.29
CA ALA A 61 11.36 6.75 -7.34
C ALA A 61 12.10 6.01 -6.22
N TRP A 62 11.51 5.85 -5.04
CA TRP A 62 12.13 5.11 -3.93
C TRP A 62 12.20 3.59 -4.17
N GLN A 63 11.30 3.01 -4.98
CA GLN A 63 11.37 1.59 -5.38
C GLN A 63 12.56 1.35 -6.33
N GLN A 64 13.11 2.40 -6.94
CA GLN A 64 14.33 2.32 -7.75
C GLN A 64 15.61 2.40 -6.91
N SER A 65 15.52 2.69 -5.61
CA SER A 65 16.68 2.65 -4.72
C SER A 65 17.11 1.21 -4.46
N TYR A 66 18.42 0.97 -4.28
CA TYR A 66 18.95 -0.37 -3.99
C TYR A 66 19.56 -0.43 -2.57
N PRO A 67 19.10 -1.36 -1.70
CA PRO A 67 17.90 -2.19 -1.88
C PRO A 67 16.62 -1.36 -1.75
N ALA A 68 15.55 -1.76 -2.46
CA ALA A 68 14.24 -1.16 -2.30
C ALA A 68 13.71 -1.49 -0.88
N PRO A 69 13.16 -0.52 -0.13
CA PRO A 69 12.53 -0.77 1.15
C PRO A 69 11.37 -1.76 1.04
N ASP A 70 11.34 -2.77 1.91
CA ASP A 70 10.23 -3.71 2.00
C ASP A 70 8.99 -3.02 2.63
N PRO A 71 7.84 -2.95 1.91
CA PRO A 71 6.60 -2.40 2.44
C PRO A 71 6.16 -3.03 3.76
N MET A 72 6.41 -4.32 3.96
CA MET A 72 6.04 -5.05 5.18
C MET A 72 6.83 -4.59 6.42
N HIS A 73 7.97 -3.94 6.20
CA HIS A 73 8.86 -3.48 7.27
C HIS A 73 8.94 -1.96 7.39
N VAL A 74 8.43 -1.22 6.40
CA VAL A 74 8.53 0.24 6.34
C VAL A 74 7.13 0.86 6.19
N PRO A 75 6.60 1.51 7.24
CA PRO A 75 5.25 2.08 7.22
C PRO A 75 4.98 3.04 6.06
N LYS A 76 5.98 3.87 5.73
CA LYS A 76 5.91 4.82 4.62
C LYS A 76 5.77 4.10 3.27
N SER A 77 6.51 3.01 3.06
CA SER A 77 6.47 2.22 1.83
C SER A 77 5.14 1.51 1.66
N MET A 78 4.59 0.89 2.73
CA MET A 78 3.24 0.32 2.70
C MET A 78 2.17 1.37 2.39
N ALA A 79 2.23 2.54 3.04
CA ALA A 79 1.29 3.62 2.77
C ALA A 79 1.32 4.05 1.30
N TRP A 80 2.51 4.28 0.76
CA TRP A 80 2.71 4.69 -0.62
C TRP A 80 2.21 3.64 -1.61
N GLN A 81 2.46 2.36 -1.38
CA GLN A 81 2.00 1.30 -2.28
C GLN A 81 0.49 1.12 -2.26
N LEU A 82 -0.15 1.16 -1.08
CA LEU A 82 -1.62 1.14 -0.96
C LEU A 82 -2.27 2.35 -1.68
N MET A 83 -1.68 3.53 -1.59
CA MET A 83 -2.16 4.71 -2.35
C MET A 83 -1.98 4.54 -3.87
N ALA A 84 -0.88 3.90 -4.32
CA ALA A 84 -0.62 3.63 -5.74
C ALA A 84 -1.73 2.79 -6.39
N ILE A 85 -2.22 1.79 -5.66
CA ILE A 85 -3.28 0.88 -6.12
C ILE A 85 -4.69 1.42 -5.84
N GLY A 86 -4.80 2.72 -5.51
CA GLY A 86 -6.08 3.44 -5.46
C GLY A 86 -6.72 3.52 -4.07
N TRP A 87 -6.09 3.03 -3.01
CA TRP A 87 -6.66 3.09 -1.67
C TRP A 87 -6.36 4.42 -0.98
N THR A 88 -7.39 5.00 -0.38
CA THR A 88 -7.26 6.11 0.56
C THR A 88 -6.97 5.57 1.96
N LEU A 89 -6.02 6.18 2.68
CA LEU A 89 -5.59 5.71 3.99
C LEU A 89 -6.27 6.47 5.12
N GLU A 90 -6.55 5.77 6.21
CA GLU A 90 -7.00 6.33 7.49
C GLU A 90 -6.01 5.98 8.62
N GLY A 91 -6.13 6.65 9.76
CA GLY A 91 -5.34 6.35 10.96
C GLY A 91 -3.85 6.67 10.82
N GLU A 92 -3.00 5.80 11.38
CA GLU A 92 -1.55 6.05 11.49
C GLU A 92 -0.83 6.18 10.15
N LEU A 93 -1.26 5.45 9.12
CA LEU A 93 -0.62 5.54 7.81
C LEU A 93 -1.06 6.77 7.00
N ALA A 94 -2.18 7.40 7.34
CA ALA A 94 -2.67 8.61 6.67
C ALA A 94 -1.74 9.84 6.87
N LYS A 95 -0.81 9.78 7.83
CA LYS A 95 0.21 10.83 8.04
C LYS A 95 1.26 10.90 6.93
N TYR A 96 1.39 9.85 6.12
CA TYR A 96 2.31 9.83 5.00
C TYR A 96 1.63 10.45 3.78
N PRO A 97 2.11 11.60 3.27
CA PRO A 97 1.52 12.21 2.09
C PRO A 97 1.70 11.28 0.88
N PRO A 98 0.85 11.36 -0.16
CA PRO A 98 1.10 10.70 -1.42
C PRO A 98 2.51 11.06 -1.93
N PRO A 99 3.24 10.12 -2.53
CA PRO A 99 4.51 10.42 -3.17
C PRO A 99 4.29 11.48 -4.25
N GLU A 100 5.25 12.39 -4.39
CA GLU A 100 5.22 13.39 -5.46
C GLU A 100 5.08 12.66 -6.78
N ALA A 101 4.03 12.99 -7.55
CA ALA A 101 3.92 12.53 -8.92
C ALA A 101 5.16 13.05 -9.64
N ASP A 102 5.87 12.16 -10.33
CA ASP A 102 6.89 12.61 -11.27
C ASP A 102 6.22 13.64 -12.19
N PRO A 103 6.82 14.83 -12.40
CA PRO A 103 6.37 15.65 -13.50
C PRO A 103 6.50 14.76 -14.73
N LEU A 104 5.37 14.42 -15.36
CA LEU A 104 5.38 13.80 -16.67
C LEU A 104 6.40 14.60 -17.50
N PRO A 105 7.37 13.96 -18.16
CA PRO A 105 8.29 14.70 -19.00
C PRO A 105 7.43 15.49 -19.99
N ASP A 106 7.56 16.82 -19.95
CA ASP A 106 6.85 17.76 -20.82
C ASP A 106 7.07 17.29 -22.27
N GLY A 107 6.05 16.65 -22.87
CA GLY A 107 6.13 16.07 -24.21
C GLY A 107 5.59 14.65 -24.39
N ALA A 108 5.14 13.95 -23.35
CA ALA A 108 4.59 12.58 -23.50
C ALA A 108 3.19 12.51 -24.16
N LEU A 109 2.54 13.65 -24.44
CA LEU A 109 1.28 13.76 -25.16
C LEU A 109 1.36 14.88 -26.20
N SER A 110 2.09 14.65 -27.29
CA SER A 110 2.11 15.51 -28.47
C SER A 110 2.12 14.68 -29.74
#